data_AF-U6DFN4-F1
#
_entry.id   AF-U6DFN4-F1
#
_cell.length_a   1.000
_cell.length_b   1.000
_cell.length_c   1.000
_cell.angle_alpha   90.00
_cell.angle_beta   90.00
_cell.angle_gamma   90.00
#
_symmetry.space_group_name_H-M   'P 1'
#
loop_
_entity.id
_entity.type
_entity.pdbx_description
1 polymer ?
#
loop_
_entity_poly.entity_id
_entity_poly.type
_entity_poly.pdbx_seq_one_letter_code
_entity_poly.pdbx_strand_id
1 'polypeptide(L)'
;EYIMSLISDNAARVLPIMFPALYRNSKSHWNKTIHGLIYNALKLFMEMNQKLFDDCTQQYKAEKQKGRFRMKEREEMWQKIEELARLNPQYPMFRAPPPLPPVYSMETETPTAEDIQLLKRTVETEAVQMLKDIKKEKVLLRRKSELPQDVYTIKALEAHKRAEEFLTASQEAL
;
A
#
# COMPACT_ATOMS: atom_id res chain seq x y z
N GLU A 1 27.53 19.87 -9.73
CA GLU A 1 28.66 20.43 -8.97
C GLU A 1 28.25 21.15 -7.68
N TYR A 2 27.64 22.35 -7.70
CA TYR A 2 27.38 23.14 -6.48
C TYR A 2 26.61 22.42 -5.35
N ILE A 3 25.60 21.60 -5.69
CA ILE A 3 24.85 20.85 -4.67
C ILE A 3 25.74 19.79 -4.01
N MET A 4 26.62 19.13 -4.78
CA MET A 4 27.50 18.09 -4.25
C MET A 4 28.55 18.66 -3.31
N SER A 5 29.09 19.86 -3.60
CA SER A 5 30.03 20.52 -2.69
C SER A 5 29.37 20.87 -1.36
N LEU A 6 28.15 21.43 -1.37
CA LEU A 6 27.41 21.73 -0.14
C LEU A 6 27.09 20.47 0.68
N ILE A 7 26.75 19.36 0.01
CA ILE A 7 26.53 18.07 0.67
C ILE A 7 27.82 17.56 1.30
N SER A 8 28.96 17.72 0.63
CA SER A 8 30.28 17.34 1.14
C SER A 8 30.65 18.10 2.41
N ASP A 9 30.51 19.43 2.39
CA ASP A 9 30.82 20.28 3.54
C ASP A 9 29.93 19.96 4.76
N ASN A 10 28.71 19.45 4.51
CA ASN A 10 27.71 19.14 5.53
C ASN A 10 27.45 17.62 5.69
N ALA A 11 28.37 16.77 5.21
CA ALA A 11 28.15 15.33 5.10
C ALA A 11 27.77 14.70 6.45
N ALA A 12 28.38 15.16 7.56
CA ALA A 12 28.11 14.72 8.93
C ALA A 12 26.64 14.84 9.36
N ARG A 13 25.88 15.76 8.76
CA ARG A 13 24.44 15.98 9.05
C ARG A 13 23.54 15.38 7.98
N VAL A 14 23.91 15.52 6.71
CA VAL A 14 23.10 15.06 5.58
C VAL A 14 23.11 13.54 5.47
N LEU A 15 24.28 12.91 5.61
CA LEU A 15 24.42 11.47 5.39
C LEU A 15 23.54 10.63 6.33
N PRO A 16 23.53 10.86 7.66
CA PRO A 16 22.70 10.05 8.56
C PRO A 16 21.18 10.15 8.30
N ILE A 17 20.71 11.25 7.70
CA ILE A 17 19.30 11.47 7.37
C ILE A 17 18.94 10.73 6.08
N MET A 18 19.79 10.83 5.05
CA MET A 18 19.53 10.23 3.74
C MET A 18 19.82 8.73 3.71
N PHE A 19 20.82 8.27 4.46
CA PHE A 19 21.35 6.91 4.41
C PHE A 19 20.29 5.82 4.67
N PRO A 20 19.41 5.90 5.69
CA PRO A 20 18.44 4.83 5.97
C PRO A 20 17.49 4.54 4.81
N ALA A 21 17.04 5.59 4.10
CA ALA A 21 16.14 5.45 2.96
C ALA A 21 16.87 4.83 1.76
N LEU A 22 18.06 5.35 1.44
CA LEU A 22 18.87 4.85 0.32
C LEU A 22 19.31 3.40 0.55
N TYR A 23 19.83 3.09 1.74
CA TYR A 23 20.31 1.76 2.09
C TYR A 23 19.20 0.70 2.20
N ARG A 24 17.98 1.11 2.58
CA ARG A 24 16.81 0.21 2.54
C ARG A 24 16.45 -0.14 1.10
N ASN A 25 16.33 0.87 0.25
CA ASN A 25 15.87 0.70 -1.13
C ASN A 25 16.95 0.11 -2.05
N SER A 26 18.23 0.22 -1.70
CA SER A 26 19.31 -0.46 -2.43
C SER A 26 19.24 -1.98 -2.31
N LYS A 27 18.63 -2.55 -1.27
CA LYS A 27 18.48 -4.01 -1.15
C LYS A 27 17.52 -4.59 -2.16
N SER A 28 16.42 -3.88 -2.41
CA SER A 28 15.42 -4.27 -3.40
C SER A 28 14.55 -3.07 -3.73
N HIS A 29 14.32 -2.87 -5.01
CA HIS A 29 13.38 -1.88 -5.52
C HIS A 29 12.71 -2.45 -6.75
N TRP A 30 11.41 -2.21 -6.91
CA TRP A 30 10.60 -2.77 -8.02
C TRP A 30 11.06 -2.26 -9.38
N ASN A 31 11.57 -1.03 -9.44
CA ASN A 31 12.11 -0.40 -10.65
C ASN A 31 13.65 -0.52 -10.68
N LYS A 32 14.19 -1.20 -11.71
CA LYS A 32 15.63 -1.42 -11.92
C LYS A 32 16.44 -0.13 -12.14
N THR A 33 15.87 0.86 -12.82
CA THR A 33 16.56 2.14 -13.07
C THR A 33 16.76 2.91 -11.77
N ILE A 34 15.70 3.01 -10.97
CA ILE A 34 15.76 3.66 -9.65
C ILE A 34 16.76 2.93 -8.74
N HIS A 35 16.75 1.58 -8.77
CA HIS A 35 17.72 0.76 -8.05
C HIS A 35 19.17 1.13 -8.40
N GLY A 36 19.48 1.25 -9.70
CA GLY A 36 20.79 1.68 -10.19
C GLY A 36 21.18 3.10 -9.78
N LEU A 37 20.24 4.05 -9.83
CA LEU A 37 20.47 5.43 -9.39
C LEU A 37 20.77 5.52 -7.89
N ILE A 38 20.10 4.69 -7.07
CA ILE A 38 20.38 4.61 -5.63
C ILE A 38 21.80 4.09 -5.38
N TYR A 39 22.27 3.09 -6.12
CA TYR A 39 23.65 2.62 -5.99
C TYR A 39 24.67 3.67 -6.39
N ASN A 40 24.41 4.41 -7.46
CA ASN A 40 25.25 5.55 -7.86
C ASN A 40 25.33 6.57 -6.72
N ALA A 41 24.18 7.00 -6.18
CA ALA A 41 24.13 7.93 -5.06
C ALA A 41 24.89 7.41 -3.82
N LEU A 42 24.68 6.15 -3.43
CA LEU A 42 25.39 5.53 -2.30
C LEU A 42 26.91 5.48 -2.54
N LYS A 43 27.35 5.23 -3.78
CA LYS A 43 28.77 5.24 -4.14
C LYS A 43 29.38 6.63 -4.00
N LEU A 44 28.70 7.67 -4.47
CA LEU A 44 29.15 9.06 -4.29
C LEU A 44 29.25 9.44 -2.81
N PHE A 45 28.27 9.02 -2.00
CA PHE A 45 28.31 9.23 -0.56
C PHE A 45 29.49 8.52 0.12
N MET A 46 29.88 7.35 -0.38
CA MET A 46 31.04 6.58 0.09
C MET A 46 32.36 7.25 -0.31
N GLU A 47 32.50 7.69 -1.56
CA GLU A 47 33.69 8.40 -2.08
C GLU A 47 33.92 9.73 -1.34
N MET A 48 32.85 10.40 -0.92
CA MET A 48 32.90 11.66 -0.20
C MET A 48 33.38 11.52 1.24
N ASN A 49 32.89 10.51 1.99
CA ASN A 49 33.36 10.24 3.36
C ASN A 49 33.13 8.77 3.75
N GLN A 50 34.16 7.94 3.51
CA GLN A 50 34.14 6.51 3.80
C GLN A 50 33.83 6.22 5.27
N LYS A 51 34.52 6.90 6.20
CA LYS A 51 34.37 6.65 7.64
C LYS A 51 32.94 6.89 8.10
N LEU A 52 32.35 8.02 7.70
CA LEU A 52 30.99 8.37 8.07
C LEU A 52 29.96 7.41 7.46
N PHE A 53 30.21 6.92 6.24
CA PHE A 53 29.37 5.91 5.60
C PHE A 53 29.36 4.59 6.37
N ASP A 54 30.52 4.14 6.85
CA ASP A 54 30.65 2.94 7.67
C ASP A 54 29.95 3.11 9.03
N ASP A 55 30.10 4.26 9.67
CA ASP A 55 29.40 4.60 10.92
C ASP A 55 27.87 4.58 10.72
N CYS A 56 27.36 5.17 9.63
CA CYS A 56 25.93 5.14 9.30
C CYS A 56 25.43 3.72 9.01
N THR A 57 26.26 2.89 8.37
CA THR A 57 25.95 1.48 8.12
C THR A 57 25.82 0.71 9.45
N GLN A 58 26.74 0.94 10.39
CA GLN A 58 26.73 0.32 11.70
C GLN A 58 25.51 0.78 12.52
N GLN A 59 25.25 2.08 12.57
CA GLN A 59 24.10 2.65 13.26
C GLN A 59 22.78 2.13 12.70
N TYR A 60 22.64 2.04 11.37
CA TYR A 60 21.44 1.48 10.73
C TYR A 60 21.20 0.02 11.16
N LYS A 61 22.25 -0.81 11.22
CA LYS A 61 22.15 -2.21 11.67
C LYS A 61 21.74 -2.29 13.14
N ALA A 62 22.35 -1.47 14.00
CA ALA A 62 22.04 -1.40 15.42
C ALA A 62 20.59 -0.96 15.66
N GLU A 63 20.13 0.10 14.99
CA GLU A 63 18.76 0.61 15.13
C GLU A 63 17.73 -0.41 14.61
N LYS A 64 18.04 -1.12 13.51
CA LYS A 64 17.19 -2.21 13.03
C LYS A 64 17.07 -3.37 14.03
N GLN A 65 18.13 -3.66 14.79
CA GLN A 65 18.11 -4.69 15.82
C GLN A 65 17.33 -4.21 17.06
N LYS A 66 17.54 -2.96 17.48
CA LYS A 66 16.81 -2.30 18.57
C LYS A 66 15.31 -2.20 18.28
N GLY A 67 14.92 -1.88 17.04
CA GLY A 67 13.52 -1.85 16.61
C GLY A 67 12.85 -3.23 16.72
N ARG A 68 13.58 -4.32 16.41
CA ARG A 68 13.08 -5.69 16.61
C ARG A 68 12.88 -6.03 18.09
N PHE A 69 13.81 -5.62 18.95
CA PHE A 69 13.67 -5.81 20.40
C PHE A 69 12.45 -5.07 20.96
N ARG A 70 12.28 -3.79 20.59
CA ARG A 70 11.10 -2.99 20.98
C ARG A 70 9.77 -3.60 20.52
N MET A 71 9.75 -4.21 19.33
CA MET A 71 8.56 -4.91 18.85
C MET A 71 8.27 -6.15 19.71
N LYS A 72 9.31 -6.90 20.10
CA LYS A 72 9.17 -8.05 20.99
C LYS A 72 8.70 -7.65 22.39
N GLU A 73 9.26 -6.61 22.98
CA GLU A 73 8.79 -6.08 24.27
C GLU A 73 7.33 -5.64 24.20
N ARG A 74 6.93 -5.00 23.09
CA ARG A 74 5.53 -4.63 22.85
C ARG A 74 4.62 -5.85 22.78
N GLU A 75 5.04 -6.90 22.09
CA GLU A 75 4.32 -8.17 22.01
C GLU A 75 4.15 -8.82 23.38
N GLU A 76 5.23 -8.87 24.19
CA GLU A 76 5.20 -9.39 25.55
C GLU A 76 4.27 -8.58 26.46
N MET A 77 4.23 -7.25 26.30
CA MET A 77 3.27 -6.39 27.02
C MET A 77 1.83 -6.68 26.58
N TRP A 78 1.57 -6.82 25.28
CA TRP A 78 0.24 -7.17 24.77
C TRP A 78 -0.25 -8.53 25.28
N GLN A 79 0.63 -9.54 25.32
CA GLN A 79 0.30 -10.85 25.87
C GLN A 79 -0.06 -10.79 27.35
N LYS A 80 0.65 -9.98 28.14
CA LYS A 80 0.30 -9.75 29.56
C LYS A 80 -1.08 -9.09 29.70
N ILE A 81 -1.38 -8.11 28.85
CA ILE A 81 -2.70 -7.45 28.83
C ILE A 81 -3.79 -8.44 28.44
N GLU A 82 -3.55 -9.28 27.42
CA GLU A 82 -4.50 -10.30 26.98
C GLU A 82 -4.76 -11.33 28.10
N GLU A 83 -3.72 -11.79 28.78
CA GLU A 83 -3.84 -12.73 29.89
C GLU A 83 -4.62 -12.12 31.07
N LEU A 84 -4.33 -10.87 31.44
CA LEU A 84 -5.10 -10.15 32.46
C LEU A 84 -6.56 -9.95 32.04
N ALA A 85 -6.81 -9.62 30.77
CA ALA A 85 -8.15 -9.51 30.23
C ALA A 85 -8.87 -10.84 30.31
N ARG A 86 -8.21 -11.97 30.01
CA ARG A 86 -8.78 -13.32 30.08
C ARG A 86 -9.26 -13.72 31.47
N LEU A 87 -8.60 -13.23 32.51
CA LEU A 87 -8.98 -13.44 33.91
C LEU A 87 -10.17 -12.57 34.34
N ASN A 88 -10.58 -11.58 33.54
CA ASN A 88 -11.73 -10.75 33.85
C ASN A 88 -13.04 -11.56 33.71
N PRO A 89 -13.91 -11.58 34.73
CA PRO A 89 -15.21 -12.24 34.65
C PRO A 89 -16.09 -11.80 33.47
N GLN A 90 -15.88 -10.60 32.95
CA GLN A 90 -16.60 -10.05 31.79
C GLN A 90 -15.99 -10.45 30.44
N TYR A 91 -14.80 -11.06 30.42
CA TYR A 91 -14.11 -11.46 29.19
C TYR A 91 -14.92 -12.38 28.25
N PRO A 92 -15.72 -13.36 28.74
CA PRO A 92 -16.53 -14.21 27.88
C PRO A 92 -17.60 -13.45 27.08
N MET A 93 -18.09 -12.31 27.60
CA MET A 93 -19.09 -11.47 26.92
C MET A 93 -18.53 -10.80 25.66
N PHE A 94 -17.23 -10.49 25.64
CA PHE A 94 -16.56 -9.78 24.54
C PHE A 94 -15.82 -10.71 23.56
N ARG A 95 -15.59 -11.98 23.95
CA ARG A 95 -14.95 -12.99 23.08
C ARG A 95 -15.96 -13.80 22.26
N ALA A 96 -17.23 -13.80 22.66
CA ALA A 96 -18.28 -14.41 21.86
C ALA A 96 -18.39 -13.65 20.53
N PRO A 97 -18.37 -14.34 19.37
CA PRO A 97 -18.88 -13.73 18.15
C PRO A 97 -20.28 -13.18 18.49
N PRO A 98 -20.69 -12.00 17.98
CA PRO A 98 -22.07 -11.58 18.14
C PRO A 98 -22.95 -12.76 17.74
N PRO A 99 -23.97 -13.13 18.55
CA PRO A 99 -24.82 -14.25 18.22
C PRO A 99 -25.23 -14.09 16.77
N LEU A 100 -24.83 -15.06 15.93
CA LEU A 100 -25.23 -15.06 14.54
C LEU A 100 -26.76 -14.90 14.55
N PRO A 101 -27.32 -13.95 13.78
CA PRO A 101 -28.76 -13.84 13.69
C PRO A 101 -29.31 -15.25 13.37
N PRO A 102 -30.43 -15.67 13.99
CA PRO A 102 -30.99 -16.98 13.74
C PRO A 102 -31.05 -17.16 12.23
N VAL A 103 -30.39 -18.21 11.73
CA VAL A 103 -30.50 -18.59 10.33
C VAL A 103 -31.96 -18.96 10.14
N TYR A 104 -32.76 -17.99 9.70
CA TYR A 104 -33.99 -18.30 9.02
C TYR A 104 -33.55 -19.09 7.80
N SER A 105 -33.71 -20.41 7.88
CA SER A 105 -33.61 -21.28 6.73
C SER A 105 -34.75 -20.85 5.80
N MET A 106 -34.49 -19.84 4.97
CA MET A 106 -35.27 -19.65 3.77
C MET A 106 -35.02 -20.91 2.97
N GLU A 107 -36.06 -21.74 2.80
CA GLU A 107 -36.02 -22.87 1.89
C GLU A 107 -35.85 -22.34 0.47
N THR A 108 -34.64 -21.90 0.12
CA THR A 108 -34.23 -21.83 -1.27
C THR A 108 -33.88 -23.25 -1.64
N GLU A 109 -34.78 -23.90 -2.36
CA GLU A 109 -34.59 -25.25 -2.87
C GLU A 109 -33.16 -25.40 -3.40
N THR A 110 -32.49 -26.45 -2.93
CA THR A 110 -31.13 -26.78 -3.40
C THR A 110 -31.17 -26.91 -4.92
N PRO A 111 -30.27 -26.25 -5.68
CA PRO A 111 -30.30 -26.28 -7.13
C PRO A 111 -30.34 -27.72 -7.63
N THR A 112 -31.31 -28.00 -8.50
CA THR A 112 -31.51 -29.33 -9.08
C THR A 112 -30.27 -29.72 -9.89
N ALA A 113 -30.02 -31.01 -10.06
CA ALA A 113 -28.87 -31.48 -10.85
C ALA A 113 -28.87 -30.94 -12.30
N GLU A 114 -30.04 -30.58 -12.81
CA GLU A 114 -30.24 -29.93 -14.11
C GLU A 114 -29.70 -28.49 -14.12
N ASP A 115 -29.92 -27.72 -13.04
CA ASP A 115 -29.42 -26.35 -12.89
C ASP A 115 -27.90 -26.33 -12.85
N ILE A 116 -27.30 -27.31 -12.17
CA ILE A 116 -25.85 -27.47 -12.09
C ILE A 116 -25.26 -27.81 -13.47
N GLN A 117 -25.93 -28.67 -14.25
CA GLN A 117 -25.49 -29.01 -15.60
C GLN A 117 -25.63 -27.84 -16.57
N LEU A 118 -26.70 -27.05 -16.45
CA LEU A 118 -26.90 -25.85 -17.26
C LEU A 118 -25.80 -24.82 -16.97
N LEU A 119 -25.51 -24.55 -15.69
CA LEU A 119 -24.44 -23.64 -15.29
C LEU A 119 -23.08 -24.09 -15.81
N LYS A 120 -22.78 -25.38 -15.70
CA LYS A 120 -21.52 -25.95 -16.20
C LYS A 120 -21.38 -25.75 -17.72
N ARG A 121 -22.46 -25.99 -18.48
CA ARG A 121 -22.48 -25.76 -19.93
C ARG A 121 -22.27 -24.29 -20.27
N THR A 122 -22.92 -23.37 -19.54
CA THR A 122 -22.77 -21.93 -19.76
C THR A 122 -21.33 -21.48 -19.52
N VAL A 123 -20.71 -21.92 -18.43
CA VAL A 123 -19.31 -21.61 -18.10
C VAL A 123 -18.34 -22.16 -19.16
N GLU A 124 -18.56 -23.38 -19.64
CA GLU A 124 -17.74 -23.98 -20.70
C GLU A 124 -17.88 -23.20 -22.02
N THR A 125 -19.08 -22.73 -22.35
CA THR A 125 -19.33 -21.95 -23.58
C THR A 125 -18.68 -20.57 -23.52
N GLU A 126 -18.75 -19.89 -22.37
CA GLU A 126 -18.10 -18.60 -22.13
C GLU A 126 -16.57 -18.72 -22.13
N ALA A 127 -16.01 -19.80 -21.57
CA ALA A 127 -14.57 -20.05 -21.57
C ALA A 127 -14.01 -20.27 -22.99
N VAL A 128 -14.76 -20.96 -23.85
CA VAL A 128 -14.38 -21.16 -25.27
C VAL A 128 -14.48 -19.85 -26.05
N GLN A 129 -15.44 -18.97 -25.73
CA GLN A 129 -15.56 -17.65 -26.34
C GLN A 129 -14.40 -16.72 -25.92
N MET A 130 -14.06 -16.69 -24.63
CA MET A 130 -12.90 -15.95 -24.10
C MET A 130 -11.56 -16.37 -24.77
N LEU A 131 -11.36 -17.66 -25.03
CA LEU A 131 -10.16 -18.15 -25.72
C LEU A 131 -10.07 -17.69 -27.19
N LYS A 132 -11.20 -17.51 -27.87
CA LYS A 132 -11.24 -16.97 -29.23
C LYS A 132 -10.94 -15.46 -29.25
N ASP A 133 -11.36 -14.73 -28.22
CA ASP A 133 -11.14 -13.29 -28.10
C ASP A 133 -9.70 -12.97 -27.66
N ILE A 134 -9.09 -13.77 -26.77
CA ILE A 134 -7.67 -13.64 -26.38
C ILE A 134 -6.71 -13.80 -27.57
N LYS A 135 -7.05 -14.62 -28.58
CA LYS A 135 -6.23 -14.76 -29.79
C LYS A 135 -6.24 -13.54 -30.70
N LYS A 136 -7.21 -12.62 -30.56
CA LYS A 136 -7.34 -11.42 -31.40
C LYS A 136 -6.72 -10.17 -30.78
N GLU A 137 -6.49 -10.13 -29.48
CA GLU A 137 -6.16 -8.87 -28.79
C GLU A 137 -4.89 -8.98 -27.95
N LYS A 138 -3.72 -8.89 -28.61
CA LYS A 138 -2.45 -8.54 -27.93
C LYS A 138 -2.43 -7.05 -27.57
N VAL A 139 -3.40 -6.60 -26.76
CA VAL A 139 -3.30 -5.34 -25.98
C VAL A 139 -4.11 -5.57 -24.70
N LEU A 140 -3.43 -5.77 -23.58
CA LEU A 140 -4.08 -5.88 -22.26
C LEU A 140 -4.62 -4.50 -21.83
N LEU A 141 -5.78 -4.11 -22.33
CA LEU A 141 -6.55 -3.01 -21.77
C LEU A 141 -7.20 -3.50 -20.47
N ARG A 142 -6.66 -3.02 -19.36
CA ARG A 142 -7.24 -3.20 -18.01
C ARG A 142 -8.67 -2.66 -18.02
N ARG A 143 -9.68 -3.54 -18.02
CA ARG A 143 -11.07 -3.16 -17.80
C ARG A 143 -11.17 -2.51 -16.41
N LYS A 144 -11.60 -1.24 -16.36
CA LYS A 144 -11.93 -0.57 -15.09
C LYS A 144 -13.26 -1.17 -14.59
N SER A 145 -13.35 -1.44 -13.30
CA SER A 145 -14.59 -1.88 -12.65
C SER A 145 -15.65 -0.77 -12.75
N GLU A 146 -16.81 -1.08 -13.31
CA GLU A 146 -17.98 -0.21 -13.26
C GLU A 146 -18.66 -0.37 -11.90
N LEU A 147 -18.16 0.36 -10.91
CA LEU A 147 -18.85 0.52 -9.63
C LEU A 147 -20.10 1.37 -9.85
N PRO A 148 -21.25 1.01 -9.23
CA PRO A 148 -22.47 1.82 -9.31
C PRO A 148 -22.16 3.26 -8.93
N GLN A 149 -22.48 4.18 -9.85
CA GLN A 149 -22.21 5.60 -9.63
C GLN A 149 -23.27 6.17 -8.70
N ASP A 150 -22.82 6.74 -7.58
CA ASP A 150 -23.71 7.36 -6.62
C ASP A 150 -24.30 8.66 -7.18
N VAL A 151 -25.62 8.66 -7.34
CA VAL A 151 -26.41 9.77 -7.90
C VAL A 151 -26.25 11.07 -7.10
N TYR A 152 -26.02 10.97 -5.78
CA TYR A 152 -25.79 12.15 -4.95
C TYR A 152 -24.44 12.80 -5.27
N THR A 153 -23.41 11.98 -5.47
CA THR A 153 -22.07 12.44 -5.85
C THR A 153 -22.10 13.13 -7.21
N ILE A 154 -22.81 12.59 -8.20
CA ILE A 154 -22.96 13.21 -9.52
C ILE A 154 -23.66 14.58 -9.42
N LYS A 155 -24.80 14.64 -8.71
CA LYS A 155 -25.53 15.91 -8.53
C LYS A 155 -24.71 16.98 -7.81
N ALA A 156 -23.91 16.60 -6.82
CA ALA A 156 -23.05 17.53 -6.10
C ALA A 156 -21.97 18.12 -7.01
N LEU A 157 -21.38 17.32 -7.89
CA LEU A 157 -20.41 17.79 -8.88
C LEU A 157 -21.04 18.69 -9.95
N GLU A 158 -22.25 18.36 -10.41
CA GLU A 158 -22.99 19.19 -11.37
C GLU A 158 -23.46 20.53 -10.77
N ALA A 159 -23.87 20.53 -9.49
CA ALA A 159 -24.29 21.74 -8.79
C ALA A 159 -23.11 22.65 -8.40
N HIS A 160 -21.87 22.14 -8.43
CA HIS A 160 -20.70 22.89 -8.03
C HIS A 160 -20.24 23.86 -9.13
N LYS A 161 -20.75 25.09 -9.10
CA LYS A 161 -20.19 26.21 -9.87
C LYS A 161 -18.91 26.71 -9.21
N ARG A 162 -17.83 26.76 -9.99
CA ARG A 162 -16.52 27.30 -9.56
C ARG A 162 -16.65 28.82 -9.39
N ALA A 163 -16.16 29.39 -8.29
CA ALA A 163 -16.26 30.84 -8.01
C ALA A 163 -15.35 31.74 -8.88
N GLU A 164 -14.85 31.22 -10.01
CA GLU A 164 -13.95 31.94 -10.93
C GLU A 164 -14.64 33.17 -11.54
N GLU A 165 -15.97 33.21 -11.63
CA GLU A 165 -16.74 34.38 -12.09
C GLU A 165 -16.57 35.61 -11.17
N PHE A 166 -16.10 35.42 -9.93
CA PHE A 166 -15.82 36.50 -8.98
C PHE A 166 -14.33 36.85 -8.86
N LEU A 167 -13.47 36.16 -9.61
CA LEU A 167 -12.05 36.48 -9.69
C LEU A 167 -11.81 37.32 -10.95
N THR A 168 -12.04 38.63 -10.86
CA THR A 168 -11.59 39.58 -11.88
C THR A 168 -10.07 39.48 -11.99
N ALA A 169 -9.57 38.95 -13.11
CA ALA A 169 -8.15 39.01 -13.44
C ALA A 169 -7.75 40.48 -13.59
N SER A 170 -6.90 40.99 -12.69
CA SER A 170 -6.25 42.29 -12.85
C SER A 170 -5.34 42.22 -14.08
N GLN A 171 -5.77 42.88 -15.14
CA GLN A 171 -4.96 43.16 -16.30
C GLN A 171 -4.08 44.39 -15.97
N GLU A 172 -2.77 44.27 -16.19
CA GLU A 172 -1.65 45.22 -15.98
C GLU A 172 -0.62 44.62 -14.99
N ALA A 173 0.67 44.48 -15.31
CA ALA A 173 1.51 45.36 -16.12
C ALA A 173 2.49 44.59 -17.03
N LEU A 174 2.76 45.24 -18.17
CA LEU A 174 3.90 45.08 -19.07
C LEU A 174 5.24 45.20 -18.34
#